data_AF-A0A256GS68-F1
#
_entry.id   AF-A0A256GS68-F1
#
_cell.length_a   1.000
_cell.length_b   1.000
_cell.length_c   1.000
_cell.angle_alpha   90.00
_cell.angle_beta   90.00
_cell.angle_gamma   90.00
#
_symmetry.space_group_name_H-M   'P 1'
#
loop_
_entity.id
_entity.type
_entity.pdbx_description
1 polymer ?
#
loop_
_entity_poly.entity_id
_entity_poly.type
_entity_poly.pdbx_seq_one_letter_code
_entity_poly.pdbx_strand_id
1 'polypeptide(L)' 'MSIYLPDDVHDALERFIAEKHPGLNQTEAMTLILRKWLVREGYLSAEPEHGTPPDELNATNDD' A
#
# COMPACT_ATOMS: atom_id res chain seq x y z
N MET A 1 -2.98 2.97 -20.47
CA MET A 1 -1.52 3.11 -20.31
C MET A 1 -0.99 1.73 -19.96
N SER A 2 -0.33 1.03 -20.88
CA SER A 2 0.26 -0.29 -20.60
C SER A 2 1.66 -0.08 -20.03
N ILE A 3 1.92 -0.66 -18.87
CA ILE A 3 3.25 -0.70 -18.26
C ILE A 3 3.92 -1.95 -18.82
N TYR A 4 5.10 -1.80 -19.44
CA TYR A 4 5.87 -2.95 -19.87
C TYR A 4 6.63 -3.51 -18.66
N LEU A 5 6.31 -4.74 -18.29
CA LEU A 5 7.01 -5.48 -17.25
C LEU A 5 8.02 -6.43 -17.90
N PRO A 6 9.25 -6.54 -17.37
CA PRO A 6 10.16 -7.61 -17.75
C PRO A 6 9.52 -8.98 -17.49
N ASP A 7 9.87 -9.97 -18.30
CA ASP A 7 9.29 -11.32 -18.26
C ASP A 7 9.45 -11.96 -16.87
N ASP A 8 10.62 -11.83 -16.25
CA ASP A 8 10.89 -12.34 -14.90
C ASP A 8 9.99 -11.72 -13.83
N VAL A 9 9.67 -10.42 -13.96
CA VAL A 9 8.80 -9.71 -13.01
C VAL A 9 7.35 -10.12 -13.23
N HIS A 10 6.96 -10.36 -14.49
CA HIS A 10 5.62 -10.83 -14.83
C HIS A 10 5.37 -12.24 -14.26
N ASP A 11 6.28 -13.18 -14.47
CA ASP A 11 6.19 -14.54 -13.92
C ASP A 11 6.16 -14.54 -12.38
N ALA A 12 6.99 -13.72 -11.73
CA ALA A 12 6.96 -13.57 -10.28
C ALA A 12 5.62 -12.99 -9.78
N LEU A 13 5.05 -12.02 -10.50
CA LEU A 13 3.76 -11.42 -10.17
C LEU A 13 2.61 -12.43 -10.36
N GLU A 14 2.61 -13.21 -11.43
CA GLU A 14 1.62 -14.27 -11.65
C GLU A 14 1.66 -15.33 -10.54
N ARG A 15 2.86 -15.77 -10.13
CA ARG A 15 3.02 -16.69 -8.98
C ARG A 15 2.49 -16.07 -7.69
N PHE A 16 2.83 -14.81 -7.41
CA PHE A 16 2.32 -14.10 -6.23
C PHE A 16 0.79 -14.05 -6.20
N ILE A 17 0.16 -13.74 -7.35
CA ILE A 17 -1.30 -13.72 -7.48
C ILE A 17 -1.87 -15.12 -7.24
N ALA A 18 -1.32 -16.14 -7.90
CA ALA A 18 -1.79 -17.52 -7.77
C ALA A 18 -1.69 -18.05 -6.33
N GLU A 19 -0.64 -17.70 -5.59
CA GLU A 19 -0.40 -18.19 -4.23
C GLU A 19 -1.16 -17.42 -3.15
N LYS A 20 -1.25 -16.08 -3.26
CA LYS A 20 -1.79 -15.24 -2.18
C LYS A 20 -3.20 -14.71 -2.45
N HIS A 21 -3.56 -14.53 -3.71
CA HIS A 21 -4.80 -13.86 -4.11
C HIS A 21 -5.38 -14.48 -5.40
N PRO A 22 -5.78 -15.77 -5.38
CA PRO A 22 -6.33 -16.40 -6.56
C PRO A 22 -7.57 -15.63 -7.04
N GLY A 23 -7.55 -15.21 -8.31
CA GLY A 23 -8.62 -14.42 -8.93
C GLY A 23 -8.44 -12.90 -8.90
N LEU A 24 -7.33 -12.39 -8.34
CA LEU A 24 -6.99 -10.96 -8.45
C LEU A 24 -6.46 -10.63 -9.84
N ASN A 25 -6.87 -9.48 -10.39
CA ASN A 25 -6.32 -9.00 -11.65
C ASN A 25 -4.87 -8.50 -11.46
N GLN A 26 -4.04 -8.64 -12.50
CA GLN A 26 -2.64 -8.20 -12.49
C GLN A 26 -2.49 -6.72 -12.08
N THR A 27 -3.35 -5.84 -12.60
CA THR A 27 -3.36 -4.42 -12.25
C THR A 27 -3.65 -4.18 -10.77
N GLU A 28 -4.57 -4.95 -10.18
CA GLU A 28 -4.90 -4.82 -8.76
C GLU A 28 -3.78 -5.34 -7.88
N ALA A 29 -3.15 -6.46 -8.27
CA ALA A 29 -1.99 -7.00 -7.57
C ALA A 29 -0.83 -6.00 -7.56
N MET A 30 -0.52 -5.40 -8.71
CA MET A 30 0.49 -4.34 -8.81
C MET A 30 0.15 -3.15 -7.93
N THR A 31 -1.11 -2.69 -7.98
CA THR A 31 -1.58 -1.56 -7.17
C THR A 31 -1.43 -1.85 -5.68
N LEU A 32 -1.76 -3.06 -5.25
CA LEU A 32 -1.64 -3.48 -3.85
C LEU A 32 -0.18 -3.52 -3.39
N ILE A 33 0.71 -4.09 -4.22
CA ILE A 33 2.16 -4.13 -3.93
C ILE A 33 2.73 -2.72 -3.86
N LEU A 34 2.46 -1.87 -4.87
CA LEU A 34 2.94 -0.49 -4.88
C LEU A 34 2.40 0.30 -3.70
N ARG A 35 1.11 0.19 -3.39
CA ARG A 35 0.49 0.91 -2.28
C ARG A 35 1.16 0.54 -0.95
N LYS A 36 1.36 -0.76 -0.68
CA LYS A 36 2.08 -1.21 0.52
C LYS A 36 3.50 -0.68 0.59
N TRP A 37 4.22 -0.71 -0.54
CA TRP A 37 5.58 -0.20 -0.59
C TRP A 37 5.65 1.31 -0.37
N LEU A 38 4.77 2.09 -1.03
CA LEU A 38 4.69 3.54 -0.89
C LEU A 38 4.32 3.95 0.55
N VAL A 39 3.45 3.20 1.22
CA VAL A 39 3.15 3.43 2.65
C VAL A 39 4.39 3.18 3.51
N ARG A 40 5.10 2.07 3.28
CA ARG A 40 6.30 1.73 4.04
C ARG A 40 7.41 2.78 3.91
N GLU A 41 7.58 3.33 2.72
CA GLU A 41 8.58 4.36 2.43
C GLU A 41 8.11 5.77 2.82
N GLY A 42 6.86 5.94 3.28
CA GLY A 42 6.30 7.22 3.67
C GLY A 42 5.85 8.13 2.52
N TYR A 43 5.85 7.63 1.27
CA TYR A 43 5.32 8.35 0.11
C TYR A 43 3.79 8.38 0.07
N LEU A 44 3.15 7.42 0.72
CA LEU A 44 1.70 7.38 0.90
C LEU A 44 1.40 7.37 2.40
N SER A 45 0.52 8.23 2.87
CA SER A 45 -0.05 8.06 4.20
C SER A 45 -0.79 6.73 4.22
N ALA A 46 -0.48 5.85 5.19
CA ALA A 46 -1.38 4.74 5.49
C ALA A 46 -2.78 5.34 5.67
N GLU A 47 -3.80 4.78 5.00
CA GLU A 47 -5.16 5.23 5.27
C GLU A 47 -5.36 5.21 6.79
N PRO A 48 -5.85 6.29 7.41
CA PRO A 48 -6.08 6.31 8.83
C PRO A 48 -7.15 5.26 9.11
N GLU A 49 -6.73 4.08 9.51
CA GLU A 49 -7.59 3.01 10.00
C GLU A 49 -8.18 3.50 11.31
N HIS A 50 -9.28 4.26 11.20
CA HIS A 50 -10.02 4.88 12.29
C HIS A 50 -9.21 5.89 13.14
N GLY A 51 -9.72 7.12 13.18
CA GLY A 51 -9.01 8.26 13.75
C GLY A 51 -8.57 8.05 15.20
N THR A 52 -7.31 8.39 15.46
CA THR A 52 -6.92 8.84 16.79
C THR A 52 -7.41 10.29 16.91
N PRO A 53 -8.41 10.60 17.75
CA PRO A 53 -8.81 11.98 17.97
C PRO A 53 -7.65 12.72 18.62
N PRO A 54 -7.24 13.91 18.12
CA PRO A 54 -6.31 14.74 18.85
C PRO A 54 -7.08 15.51 19.93
N ASP A 55 -7.63 14.80 20.93
CA ASP A 55 -8.06 15.42 22.18
C ASP A 55 -6.95 15.35 23.22
N GLU A 56 -5.69 15.58 22.83
CA GLU A 56 -4.61 15.86 23.79
C GLU A 56 -3.66 16.96 23.24
N LEU A 57 -4.18 17.85 22.40
CA LEU A 57 -3.59 19.17 22.17
C LEU A 57 -4.09 20.18 23.22
N ASN A 58 -4.17 19.77 24.48
CA ASN A 58 -4.10 20.71 25.60
C ASN A 58 -2.79 20.44 26.33
N ALA A 59 -1.69 20.73 25.63
CA ALA A 59 -0.49 21.13 26.32
C ALA A 59 -0.87 22.35 27.17
N THR A 60 -1.10 22.08 28.46
CA THR A 60 -0.86 23.03 29.55
C THR A 60 0.41 23.81 29.19
N ASN A 61 0.22 24.99 28.62
CA ASN A 61 1.23 26.02 28.68
C ASN A 61 0.88 26.75 29.97
N ASP A 62 1.53 26.28 31.03
CA ASP A 62 1.58 26.85 32.37
C ASP A 62 2.02 28.32 32.22
N ASP A 63 1.10 29.27 32.42
CA ASP A 63 1.41 30.68 32.70
C ASP A 63 0.91 31.00 34.12
#